data_AF-A0A4V0ZHK4-F1
#
_entry.id   AF-A0A4V0ZHK4-F1
#
_cell.length_a   1.000
_cell.length_b   1.000
_cell.length_c   1.000
_cell.angle_alpha   90.00
_cell.angle_beta   90.00
_cell.angle_gamma   90.00
#
_symmetry.space_group_name_H-M   'P 1'
#
loop_
_entity.id
_entity.type
_entity.pdbx_description
1 polymer ?
#
loop_
_entity_poly.entity_id
_entity_poly.type
_entity_poly.pdbx_seq_one_letter_code
_entity_poly.pdbx_strand_id
1 'polypeptide(L)'
;MRATVRHEASSDSEGIYESFSDMVLCTVIVLITLVVVLALNVVEQLNVYVEPNHFTGGATRPWLYLQAEQADYSKTSAESLSMERAVYGSHPFVMVNLFSPSSAQAVTTVENGRTVSAKEGQSFLGQADLSAYNFLQLAAGIDPGSFLVDGQRTSLLLPKFSHKDILLETGVKNGYIAKPDNDLALRTMALAWPVFGNQLYPRRAAQDYLDARTKIYIEVLDSPGDQHRIMIGHHVFTLPQDVENGRLGWLAGFSSGLTEMVYLGKAWSDPVQKTNKRIAFFEENGFPEAAEAYRHFSYPPTMTDLQKTKVRTLADLRPDISAEKLAQYVRNAEAQQRISAAIVNGSSARSVLPPLLAHKEAWQAYIEFCTQAEIDNTPPEWLMSEFLVPLGFDQAVIRGLRDD
;
A
#
# COMPACT_ATOMS: atom_id res chain seq x y z
N MET A 1 97.38 37.09 -23.64
CA MET A 1 96.37 37.52 -24.63
C MET A 1 95.65 36.31 -25.20
N ARG A 2 94.48 35.99 -24.65
CA ARG A 2 93.24 35.61 -25.35
C ARG A 2 92.27 35.09 -24.29
N ALA A 3 91.25 35.89 -24.05
CA ALA A 3 90.08 35.50 -23.28
C ALA A 3 89.32 34.42 -24.05
N THR A 4 88.87 33.39 -23.32
CA THR A 4 87.68 32.63 -23.69
C THR A 4 86.66 32.92 -22.61
N VAL A 5 85.81 33.90 -22.89
CA VAL A 5 84.57 34.15 -22.18
C VAL A 5 83.63 33.00 -22.56
N ARG A 6 83.40 32.07 -21.62
CA ARG A 6 82.19 31.26 -21.64
C ARG A 6 81.15 32.08 -20.90
N HIS A 7 80.12 32.54 -21.62
CA HIS A 7 78.89 33.00 -21.01
C HIS A 7 78.25 31.77 -20.33
N GLU A 8 78.37 31.69 -19.01
CA GLU A 8 77.39 30.98 -18.19
C GLU A 8 76.09 31.80 -18.27
N ALA A 9 75.09 31.22 -18.94
CA ALA A 9 73.74 31.74 -18.88
C ALA A 9 73.21 31.52 -17.45
N SER A 10 72.66 32.58 -16.87
CA SER A 10 72.13 32.65 -15.51
C SER A 10 71.02 31.62 -15.27
N SER A 11 71.25 30.71 -14.33
CA SER A 11 70.33 29.66 -13.85
C SER A 11 69.24 30.17 -12.88
N ASP A 12 68.98 31.47 -12.83
CA ASP A 12 68.07 32.07 -11.84
C ASP A 12 66.60 32.10 -12.29
N SER A 13 66.30 31.83 -13.57
CA SER A 13 64.92 31.75 -14.06
C SER A 13 64.32 30.36 -13.95
N GLU A 14 65.11 29.28 -14.07
CA GLU A 14 64.59 27.90 -14.05
C GLU A 14 63.94 27.55 -12.71
N GLY A 15 64.53 27.93 -11.57
CA GLY A 15 63.96 27.65 -10.25
C GLY A 15 62.65 28.40 -9.95
N ILE A 16 62.45 29.59 -10.55
CA ILE A 16 61.20 30.36 -10.40
C ILE A 16 60.10 29.73 -11.26
N TYR A 17 60.42 29.27 -12.48
CA TYR A 17 59.45 28.56 -13.33
C TYR A 17 59.09 27.20 -12.76
N GLU A 18 60.02 26.45 -12.18
CA GLU A 18 59.73 25.19 -11.49
C GLU A 18 58.86 25.42 -10.24
N SER A 19 59.19 26.40 -9.40
CA SER A 19 58.38 26.78 -8.24
C SER A 19 56.96 27.23 -8.61
N PHE A 20 56.83 28.03 -9.67
CA PHE A 20 55.53 28.50 -10.16
C PHE A 20 54.74 27.35 -10.81
N SER A 21 55.42 26.47 -11.56
CA SER A 21 54.82 25.29 -12.17
C SER A 21 54.33 24.30 -11.11
N ASP A 22 55.08 24.06 -10.03
CA ASP A 22 54.67 23.21 -8.91
C ASP A 22 53.47 23.81 -8.18
N MET A 23 53.47 25.13 -7.95
CA MET A 23 52.35 25.81 -7.30
C MET A 23 51.08 25.76 -8.15
N VAL A 24 51.20 25.94 -9.47
CA VAL A 24 50.08 25.82 -10.42
C VAL A 24 49.60 24.36 -10.49
N LEU A 25 50.51 23.39 -10.56
CA LEU A 25 50.18 21.97 -10.59
C LEU A 25 49.45 21.54 -9.31
N CYS A 26 49.95 21.95 -8.14
CA CYS A 26 49.30 21.68 -6.85
C CYS A 26 47.91 22.31 -6.81
N THR A 27 47.77 23.56 -7.26
CA THR A 27 46.48 24.25 -7.30
C THR A 27 45.50 23.54 -8.23
N VAL A 28 45.95 23.09 -9.41
CA VAL A 28 45.14 22.33 -10.36
C VAL A 28 44.73 20.97 -9.79
N ILE A 29 45.64 20.25 -9.14
CA ILE A 29 45.34 18.95 -8.50
C ILE A 29 44.30 19.14 -7.40
N VAL A 30 44.44 20.17 -6.55
CA VAL A 30 43.46 20.48 -5.50
C VAL A 30 42.11 20.86 -6.09
N LEU A 31 42.08 21.65 -7.16
CA LEU A 31 40.85 22.00 -7.87
C LEU A 31 40.17 20.79 -8.50
N ILE A 32 40.92 19.91 -9.16
CA ILE A 32 40.40 18.66 -9.72
C ILE A 32 39.86 17.78 -8.61
N THR A 33 40.57 17.66 -7.49
CA THR A 33 40.12 16.85 -6.35
C THR A 33 38.84 17.42 -5.74
N LEU A 34 38.75 18.75 -5.56
CA LEU A 34 37.54 19.42 -5.09
C LEU A 34 36.37 19.24 -6.06
N VAL A 35 36.60 19.35 -7.37
CA VAL A 35 35.57 19.12 -8.40
C VAL A 35 35.13 17.66 -8.42
N VAL A 36 36.04 16.70 -8.24
CA VAL A 36 35.71 15.27 -8.15
C VAL A 36 34.93 14.97 -6.87
N VAL A 37 35.33 15.53 -5.72
CA VAL A 37 34.59 15.36 -4.46
C VAL A 37 33.22 16.03 -4.54
N LEU A 38 33.12 17.22 -5.16
CA LEU A 38 31.84 17.87 -5.42
C LEU A 38 30.99 17.04 -6.37
N ALA A 39 31.55 16.49 -7.44
CA ALA A 39 30.84 15.65 -8.38
C ALA A 39 30.40 14.34 -7.72
N LEU A 40 31.23 13.71 -6.89
CA LEU A 40 30.87 12.51 -6.14
C LEU A 40 29.81 12.80 -5.08
N ASN A 41 29.90 13.92 -4.36
CA ASN A 41 28.90 14.31 -3.36
C ASN A 41 27.59 14.74 -4.03
N VAL A 42 27.65 15.41 -5.20
CA VAL A 42 26.47 15.72 -6.01
C VAL A 42 25.90 14.46 -6.63
N VAL A 43 26.70 13.47 -7.03
CA VAL A 43 26.25 12.17 -7.55
C VAL A 43 25.73 11.28 -6.43
N GLU A 44 26.29 11.30 -5.22
CA GLU A 44 25.76 10.60 -4.05
C GLU A 44 24.48 11.26 -3.56
N GLN A 45 24.42 12.60 -3.48
CA GLN A 45 23.16 13.30 -3.22
C GLN A 45 22.16 13.05 -4.33
N LEU A 46 22.54 13.10 -5.61
CA LEU A 46 21.66 12.73 -6.72
C LEU A 46 21.24 11.28 -6.60
N ASN A 47 22.11 10.31 -6.30
CA ASN A 47 21.71 8.92 -6.13
C ASN A 47 20.82 8.73 -4.89
N VAL A 48 21.03 9.48 -3.81
CA VAL A 48 20.12 9.49 -2.65
C VAL A 48 18.80 10.21 -2.97
N TYR A 49 18.78 11.14 -3.93
CA TYR A 49 17.57 11.80 -4.45
C TYR A 49 16.92 11.07 -5.64
N VAL A 50 17.63 10.17 -6.32
CA VAL A 50 17.26 9.47 -7.56
C VAL A 50 16.97 7.99 -7.29
N GLU A 51 17.55 7.39 -6.25
CA GLU A 51 17.22 6.06 -5.71
C GLU A 51 16.40 6.15 -4.41
N PRO A 52 15.29 6.89 -4.42
CA PRO A 52 13.98 6.22 -4.36
C PRO A 52 13.01 6.69 -5.45
N ASN A 53 13.45 7.54 -6.38
CA ASN A 53 12.60 8.21 -7.37
C ASN A 53 12.62 7.56 -8.76
N HIS A 54 12.79 6.24 -8.84
CA HIS A 54 12.62 5.51 -10.10
C HIS A 54 11.20 5.57 -10.68
N PHE A 55 10.25 6.23 -10.00
CA PHE A 55 8.96 6.63 -10.56
C PHE A 55 8.48 8.03 -10.13
N THR A 56 9.36 9.04 -10.10
CA THR A 56 8.88 10.39 -10.41
C THR A 56 8.64 10.49 -11.91
N GLY A 57 7.65 9.74 -12.40
CA GLY A 57 7.10 9.98 -13.72
C GLY A 57 6.55 11.40 -13.69
N GLY A 58 7.29 12.36 -14.27
CA GLY A 58 6.88 13.76 -14.30
C GLY A 58 5.42 13.88 -14.70
N ALA A 59 4.59 14.54 -13.89
CA ALA A 59 3.14 14.71 -14.09
C ALA A 59 2.31 13.42 -14.35
N THR A 60 2.92 12.25 -14.49
CA THR A 60 2.27 10.97 -14.78
C THR A 60 1.96 10.27 -13.47
N ARG A 61 0.71 10.42 -13.05
CA ARG A 61 0.05 9.79 -11.89
C ARG A 61 0.48 8.33 -11.73
N PRO A 62 0.91 7.88 -10.52
CA PRO A 62 1.13 6.47 -10.26
C PRO A 62 -0.17 5.70 -10.52
N TRP A 63 -0.05 4.55 -11.18
CA TRP A 63 -1.17 3.68 -11.49
C TRP A 63 -1.27 2.59 -10.44
N LEU A 64 -2.45 2.42 -9.86
CA LEU A 64 -2.79 1.22 -9.11
C LEU A 64 -3.63 0.35 -10.03
N TYR A 65 -3.19 -0.87 -10.21
CA TYR A 65 -3.93 -1.88 -10.93
C TYR A 65 -4.66 -2.74 -9.92
N LEU A 66 -5.95 -2.89 -10.16
CA LEU A 66 -6.80 -3.84 -9.46
C LEU A 66 -7.28 -4.83 -10.50
N GLN A 67 -6.76 -6.03 -10.41
CA GLN A 67 -7.25 -7.17 -11.18
C GLN A 67 -8.09 -8.03 -10.24
N ALA A 68 -9.23 -8.52 -10.73
CA ALA A 68 -10.01 -9.51 -10.02
C ALA A 68 -10.25 -10.70 -10.93
N GLU A 69 -9.86 -11.89 -10.49
CA GLU A 69 -9.99 -13.08 -11.31
C GLU A 69 -10.60 -14.23 -10.54
N GLN A 70 -11.29 -15.11 -11.25
CA GLN A 70 -11.62 -16.41 -10.72
C GLN A 70 -10.34 -17.25 -10.74
N ALA A 71 -9.66 -17.32 -9.60
CA ALA A 71 -8.29 -17.80 -9.56
C ALA A 71 -8.16 -19.25 -10.01
N ASP A 72 -7.20 -19.52 -10.91
CA ASP A 72 -6.68 -20.87 -11.13
C ASP A 72 -5.70 -21.21 -10.00
N TYR A 73 -6.29 -21.61 -8.89
CA TYR A 73 -5.89 -22.71 -8.02
C TYR A 73 -4.49 -23.33 -8.16
N SER A 74 -4.05 -23.75 -9.34
CA SER A 74 -2.73 -24.37 -9.50
C SER A 74 -1.54 -23.40 -9.33
N LYS A 75 -1.78 -22.08 -9.20
CA LYS A 75 -0.76 -21.04 -9.39
C LYS A 75 -0.58 -20.01 -8.27
N THR A 76 -1.26 -20.13 -7.13
CA THR A 76 -1.08 -19.19 -6.00
C THR A 76 -0.02 -19.68 -5.00
N SER A 77 0.86 -18.80 -4.55
CA SER A 77 1.86 -19.08 -3.49
C SER A 77 1.59 -18.34 -2.17
N ALA A 78 0.49 -17.56 -2.07
CA ALA A 78 0.11 -16.91 -0.83
C ALA A 78 -0.48 -17.93 0.16
N GLU A 79 0.17 -18.07 1.32
CA GLU A 79 -0.20 -19.04 2.35
C GLU A 79 -1.65 -18.87 2.82
N SER A 80 -2.09 -17.64 3.08
CA SER A 80 -3.47 -17.34 3.51
C SER A 80 -4.51 -17.78 2.48
N LEU A 81 -4.25 -17.54 1.19
CA LEU A 81 -5.15 -17.97 0.10
C LEU A 81 -5.16 -19.49 -0.03
N SER A 82 -4.02 -20.15 0.16
CA SER A 82 -3.93 -21.62 0.16
C SER A 82 -4.76 -22.25 1.29
N MET A 83 -4.74 -21.65 2.49
CA MET A 83 -5.50 -22.10 3.65
C MET A 83 -7.00 -21.84 3.49
N GLU A 84 -7.39 -20.62 3.09
CA GLU A 84 -8.80 -20.30 2.81
C GLU A 84 -9.35 -21.25 1.73
N ARG A 85 -8.53 -21.62 0.74
CA ARG A 85 -8.90 -22.55 -0.31
C ARG A 85 -9.03 -23.99 0.16
N ALA A 86 -8.13 -24.49 1.01
CA ALA A 86 -8.24 -25.84 1.56
C ALA A 86 -9.59 -26.07 2.28
N VAL A 87 -10.19 -24.99 2.80
CA VAL A 87 -11.52 -24.97 3.43
C VAL A 87 -12.68 -24.90 2.41
N TYR A 88 -12.40 -24.41 1.20
CA TYR A 88 -13.36 -23.97 0.19
C TYR A 88 -13.67 -25.02 -0.89
N GLY A 89 -12.71 -25.88 -1.20
CA GLY A 89 -12.85 -26.86 -2.28
C GLY A 89 -13.03 -26.20 -3.66
N SER A 90 -14.16 -26.47 -4.33
CA SER A 90 -14.42 -26.12 -5.73
C SER A 90 -15.36 -24.92 -5.96
N HIS A 91 -15.79 -24.23 -4.92
CA HIS A 91 -16.69 -23.07 -5.06
C HIS A 91 -16.02 -21.89 -5.77
N PRO A 92 -16.78 -20.95 -6.37
CA PRO A 92 -16.20 -19.75 -7.00
C PRO A 92 -15.33 -18.96 -6.03
N PHE A 93 -14.12 -18.61 -6.45
CA PHE A 93 -13.15 -17.89 -5.65
C PHE A 93 -12.65 -16.67 -6.43
N VAL A 94 -13.02 -15.47 -5.98
CA VAL A 94 -12.53 -14.22 -6.56
C VAL A 94 -11.27 -13.79 -5.79
N MET A 95 -10.14 -13.80 -6.48
CA MET A 95 -8.88 -13.23 -6.03
C MET A 95 -8.78 -11.79 -6.53
N VAL A 96 -8.20 -10.92 -5.72
CA VAL A 96 -7.91 -9.53 -6.05
C VAL A 96 -6.40 -9.33 -5.99
N ASN A 97 -5.80 -8.90 -7.08
CA ASN A 97 -4.40 -8.55 -7.17
C ASN A 97 -4.30 -7.02 -7.18
N LEU A 98 -3.57 -6.48 -6.20
CA LEU A 98 -3.23 -5.06 -6.14
C LEU A 98 -1.75 -4.90 -6.52
N PHE A 99 -1.47 -4.10 -7.54
CA PHE A 99 -0.09 -3.79 -7.91
C PHE A 99 0.08 -2.36 -8.39
N SER A 100 1.22 -1.75 -8.07
CA SER A 100 1.67 -0.49 -8.64
C SER A 100 2.92 -0.77 -9.49
N PRO A 101 2.91 -0.52 -10.81
CA PRO A 101 4.12 -0.64 -11.61
C PRO A 101 5.21 0.31 -11.11
N SER A 102 4.80 1.40 -10.46
CA SER A 102 5.68 2.40 -9.86
C SER A 102 6.49 1.87 -8.68
N SER A 103 6.15 0.70 -8.14
CA SER A 103 6.94 0.00 -7.12
C SER A 103 7.56 -1.31 -7.66
N ALA A 104 7.27 -1.66 -8.91
CA ALA A 104 7.70 -2.92 -9.50
C ALA A 104 9.15 -2.83 -10.00
N GLN A 105 10.11 -3.10 -9.13
CA GLN A 105 11.39 -3.62 -9.60
C GLN A 105 11.17 -5.08 -10.01
N ALA A 106 11.42 -5.40 -11.29
CA ALA A 106 11.41 -6.78 -11.77
C ALA A 106 12.68 -7.49 -11.29
N VAL A 107 12.74 -7.84 -10.01
CA VAL A 107 13.82 -8.67 -9.44
C VAL A 107 13.19 -9.99 -8.98
N THR A 108 13.56 -11.07 -9.65
CA THR A 108 13.17 -12.44 -9.32
C THR A 108 14.00 -12.95 -8.15
N THR A 109 13.52 -12.71 -6.93
CA THR A 109 13.89 -13.51 -5.75
C THR A 109 12.63 -13.75 -4.93
N VAL A 110 12.13 -14.99 -5.01
CA VAL A 110 10.99 -15.47 -4.24
C VAL A 110 11.52 -15.82 -2.85
N GLU A 111 11.34 -14.92 -1.88
CA GLU A 111 11.52 -15.25 -0.46
C GLU A 111 10.15 -15.28 0.24
N ASN A 112 9.92 -16.35 1.02
CA ASN A 112 8.86 -16.45 2.03
C ASN A 112 7.40 -16.30 1.51
N GLY A 113 7.02 -17.07 0.48
CA GLY A 113 5.60 -17.32 0.17
C GLY A 113 4.82 -16.18 -0.48
N ARG A 114 5.42 -15.51 -1.48
CA ARG A 114 4.84 -14.35 -2.20
C ARG A 114 4.64 -14.61 -3.67
N THR A 115 3.63 -13.92 -4.22
CA THR A 115 2.87 -14.44 -5.34
C THR A 115 3.44 -14.30 -6.73
N VAL A 116 3.04 -15.32 -7.47
CA VAL A 116 3.26 -15.65 -8.86
C VAL A 116 2.51 -14.63 -9.73
N SER A 117 3.24 -14.10 -10.70
CA SER A 117 2.74 -13.46 -11.91
C SER A 117 1.77 -14.39 -12.66
N ALA A 118 1.05 -13.85 -13.65
CA ALA A 118 0.37 -14.67 -14.66
C ALA A 118 1.32 -15.62 -15.45
N LYS A 119 2.65 -15.57 -15.20
CA LYS A 119 3.65 -16.56 -15.64
C LYS A 119 4.25 -17.36 -14.48
N GLU A 120 4.51 -18.64 -14.76
CA GLU A 120 5.34 -19.52 -13.94
C GLU A 120 6.74 -18.90 -13.71
N GLY A 121 7.11 -18.70 -12.44
CA GLY A 121 8.46 -18.25 -12.05
C GLY A 121 8.77 -16.75 -12.09
N GLN A 122 7.78 -15.87 -12.31
CA GLN A 122 7.96 -14.41 -12.16
C GLN A 122 7.09 -13.89 -11.02
N SER A 123 7.58 -12.97 -10.19
CA SER A 123 6.83 -12.28 -9.14
C SER A 123 7.12 -10.78 -9.23
N PHE A 124 6.11 -9.92 -9.09
CA PHE A 124 6.32 -8.48 -8.97
C PHE A 124 6.60 -8.13 -7.51
N LEU A 125 7.73 -7.48 -7.24
CA LEU A 125 7.98 -6.89 -5.93
C LEU A 125 6.88 -5.85 -5.64
N GLY A 126 6.17 -5.98 -4.52
CA GLY A 126 5.10 -5.07 -4.11
C GLY A 126 3.68 -5.40 -4.59
N GLN A 127 3.46 -6.54 -5.25
CA GLN A 127 2.11 -7.07 -5.52
C GLN A 127 1.50 -7.65 -4.24
N ALA A 128 0.26 -7.28 -3.94
CA ALA A 128 -0.53 -7.84 -2.84
C ALA A 128 -1.69 -8.65 -3.39
N ASP A 129 -1.70 -9.94 -3.06
CA ASP A 129 -2.77 -10.85 -3.43
C ASP A 129 -3.69 -11.09 -2.25
N LEU A 130 -4.95 -10.74 -2.47
CA LEU A 130 -5.98 -10.78 -1.46
C LEU A 130 -7.14 -11.63 -1.96
N SER A 131 -7.80 -12.32 -1.05
CA SER A 131 -9.13 -12.81 -1.32
C SER A 131 -10.08 -11.60 -1.39
N ALA A 132 -11.16 -11.65 -2.18
CA ALA A 132 -12.09 -10.53 -2.31
C ALA A 132 -12.59 -10.00 -0.95
N TYR A 133 -12.82 -10.87 0.03
CA TYR A 133 -13.21 -10.47 1.38
C TYR A 133 -12.10 -9.73 2.13
N ASN A 134 -10.85 -10.16 2.02
CA ASN A 134 -9.70 -9.44 2.59
C ASN A 134 -9.49 -8.09 1.88
N PHE A 135 -9.66 -8.03 0.56
CA PHE A 135 -9.69 -6.76 -0.16
C PHE A 135 -10.77 -5.81 0.38
N LEU A 136 -12.01 -6.29 0.58
CA LEU A 136 -13.10 -5.48 1.10
C LEU A 136 -12.84 -4.99 2.54
N GLN A 137 -12.22 -5.82 3.38
CA GLN A 137 -11.82 -5.43 4.73
C GLN A 137 -10.81 -4.28 4.73
N LEU A 138 -9.86 -4.30 3.78
CA LEU A 138 -8.86 -3.27 3.59
C LEU A 138 -9.46 -2.00 2.98
N ALA A 139 -10.22 -2.16 1.90
CA ALA A 139 -10.83 -1.06 1.14
C ALA A 139 -11.80 -0.22 1.98
N ALA A 140 -12.35 -0.78 3.05
CA ALA A 140 -13.15 -0.04 4.04
C ALA A 140 -12.40 1.13 4.70
N GLY A 141 -11.07 1.05 4.79
CA GLY A 141 -10.21 2.11 5.31
C GLY A 141 -9.79 3.16 4.29
N ILE A 142 -10.30 3.07 3.05
CA ILE A 142 -9.93 3.97 1.96
C ILE A 142 -11.20 4.64 1.44
N ASP A 143 -11.23 5.97 1.50
CA ASP A 143 -12.25 6.76 0.83
C ASP A 143 -11.67 7.28 -0.50
N PRO A 144 -12.10 6.73 -1.65
CA PRO A 144 -11.63 7.22 -2.93
C PRO A 144 -12.14 8.65 -3.09
N GLY A 145 -11.24 9.56 -3.46
CA GLY A 145 -11.59 10.95 -3.69
C GLY A 145 -12.82 11.03 -4.61
N SER A 146 -13.84 11.75 -4.18
CA SER A 146 -15.09 11.88 -4.92
C SER A 146 -15.66 13.29 -4.78
N PHE A 147 -16.50 13.67 -5.72
CA PHE A 147 -17.08 15.01 -5.84
C PHE A 147 -18.50 14.88 -6.38
N LEU A 148 -19.35 15.88 -6.10
CA LEU A 148 -20.74 15.88 -6.55
C LEU A 148 -20.84 16.39 -7.99
N VAL A 149 -21.53 15.63 -8.84
CA VAL A 149 -21.95 16.05 -10.18
C VAL A 149 -23.46 15.81 -10.25
N ASP A 150 -24.23 16.86 -10.48
CA ASP A 150 -25.70 16.79 -10.55
C ASP A 150 -26.34 16.06 -9.34
N GLY A 151 -25.80 16.28 -8.14
CA GLY A 151 -26.26 15.65 -6.90
C GLY A 151 -25.78 14.20 -6.70
N GLN A 152 -25.02 13.63 -7.63
CA GLN A 152 -24.44 12.29 -7.50
C GLN A 152 -22.94 12.34 -7.21
N ARG A 153 -22.48 11.61 -6.19
CA ARG A 153 -21.04 11.45 -5.93
C ARG A 153 -20.40 10.63 -7.04
N THR A 154 -19.44 11.22 -7.74
CA THR A 154 -18.66 10.56 -8.77
C THR A 154 -17.23 10.38 -8.30
N SER A 155 -16.63 9.23 -8.58
CA SER A 155 -15.22 8.96 -8.27
C SER A 155 -14.28 9.89 -9.07
N LEU A 156 -13.26 10.42 -8.39
CA LEU A 156 -11.99 10.79 -8.99
C LEU A 156 -11.24 9.50 -9.31
N LEU A 157 -10.92 9.30 -10.59
CA LEU A 157 -10.15 8.15 -11.09
C LEU A 157 -8.69 8.26 -10.63
N LEU A 158 -8.48 8.24 -9.31
CA LEU A 158 -7.19 8.29 -8.64
C LEU A 158 -7.14 7.30 -7.46
N PRO A 159 -6.17 6.39 -7.46
CA PRO A 159 -5.26 6.08 -8.56
C PRO A 159 -6.03 5.66 -9.81
N LYS A 160 -5.41 5.75 -11.00
CA LYS A 160 -6.03 5.21 -12.21
C LYS A 160 -6.17 3.70 -12.04
N PHE A 161 -7.33 3.26 -11.58
CA PHE A 161 -7.71 1.86 -11.56
C PHE A 161 -7.79 1.40 -13.01
N SER A 162 -6.78 0.66 -13.44
CA SER A 162 -6.94 -0.16 -14.62
C SER A 162 -7.53 -1.47 -14.15
N HIS A 163 -8.83 -1.59 -14.35
CA HIS A 163 -9.57 -2.84 -14.34
C HIS A 163 -9.37 -3.62 -15.64
N LYS A 164 -8.38 -3.28 -16.47
CA LYS A 164 -7.99 -4.11 -17.62
C LYS A 164 -7.08 -5.21 -17.12
N ASP A 165 -7.30 -6.46 -17.55
CA ASP A 165 -6.31 -7.50 -17.28
C ASP A 165 -4.99 -7.09 -17.96
N ILE A 166 -3.94 -6.96 -17.17
CA ILE A 166 -2.60 -6.81 -17.70
C ILE A 166 -1.99 -8.20 -17.82
N LEU A 167 -1.73 -8.60 -19.05
CA LEU A 167 -0.97 -9.81 -19.34
C LEU A 167 0.39 -9.41 -19.89
N LEU A 168 1.43 -10.12 -19.46
CA LEU A 168 2.74 -9.96 -20.05
C LEU A 168 2.73 -10.51 -21.49
N GLU A 169 3.18 -9.72 -22.45
CA GLU A 169 3.25 -10.12 -23.85
C GLU A 169 4.37 -11.15 -24.04
N THR A 170 4.00 -12.39 -24.37
CA THR A 170 4.97 -13.43 -24.67
C THR A 170 5.81 -13.07 -25.90
N GLY A 171 7.13 -12.97 -25.71
CA GLY A 171 8.09 -12.68 -26.79
C GLY A 171 8.54 -11.23 -26.88
N VAL A 172 7.97 -10.32 -26.07
CA VAL A 172 8.38 -8.91 -26.00
C VAL A 172 9.05 -8.64 -24.66
N LYS A 173 10.32 -8.22 -24.68
CA LYS A 173 11.05 -7.81 -23.47
C LYS A 173 10.33 -6.58 -22.88
N ASN A 174 9.79 -6.71 -21.67
CA ASN A 174 8.97 -5.69 -20.98
C ASN A 174 7.63 -5.35 -21.69
N GLY A 175 7.10 -6.23 -22.54
CA GLY A 175 5.80 -6.01 -23.19
C GLY A 175 4.63 -6.37 -22.30
N TYR A 176 3.59 -5.52 -22.28
CA TYR A 176 2.34 -5.76 -21.56
C TYR A 176 1.17 -5.52 -22.51
N ILE A 177 0.18 -6.42 -22.51
CA ILE A 177 -1.09 -6.27 -23.24
C ILE A 177 -2.20 -6.01 -22.22
N ALA A 178 -2.94 -4.93 -22.43
CA ALA A 178 -4.17 -4.65 -21.71
C ALA A 178 -5.37 -5.29 -22.46
N LYS A 179 -6.12 -6.16 -21.78
CA LYS A 179 -7.39 -6.72 -22.28
C LYS A 179 -8.58 -5.77 -22.01
N PRO A 180 -9.79 -6.08 -22.53
CA PRO A 180 -11.00 -5.34 -22.18
C PRO A 180 -11.27 -5.33 -20.67
N ASP A 181 -12.14 -4.42 -20.26
CA ASP A 181 -12.60 -4.21 -18.90
C ASP A 181 -12.97 -5.52 -18.17
N ASN A 182 -12.34 -5.74 -17.02
CA ASN A 182 -12.59 -6.88 -16.13
C ASN A 182 -13.86 -6.59 -15.31
N ASP A 183 -14.98 -7.17 -15.75
CA ASP A 183 -16.28 -7.05 -15.08
C ASP A 183 -16.23 -7.50 -13.61
N LEU A 184 -15.42 -8.51 -13.28
CA LEU A 184 -15.22 -8.94 -11.88
C LEU A 184 -14.53 -7.84 -11.05
N ALA A 185 -13.54 -7.16 -11.62
CA ALA A 185 -12.85 -6.06 -10.93
C ALA A 185 -13.80 -4.89 -10.68
N LEU A 186 -14.61 -4.52 -11.68
CA LEU A 186 -15.62 -3.47 -11.54
C LEU A 186 -16.67 -3.81 -10.47
N ARG A 187 -17.20 -5.04 -10.47
CA ARG A 187 -18.14 -5.51 -9.45
C ARG A 187 -17.53 -5.51 -8.05
N THR A 188 -16.27 -5.96 -7.94
CA THR A 188 -15.54 -5.97 -6.67
C THR A 188 -15.30 -4.55 -6.15
N MET A 189 -14.91 -3.63 -7.03
CA MET A 189 -14.75 -2.21 -6.71
C MET A 189 -16.08 -1.55 -6.32
N ALA A 190 -17.18 -1.86 -6.99
CA ALA A 190 -18.50 -1.31 -6.68
C ALA A 190 -18.99 -1.72 -5.28
N LEU A 191 -18.62 -2.93 -4.81
CA LEU A 191 -18.91 -3.37 -3.44
C LEU A 191 -18.13 -2.55 -2.40
N ALA A 192 -16.84 -2.30 -2.64
CA ALA A 192 -16.03 -1.46 -1.76
C ALA A 192 -16.50 0.00 -1.79
N TRP A 193 -16.63 0.54 -3.00
CA TRP A 193 -16.75 1.95 -3.31
C TRP A 193 -17.90 2.19 -4.30
N PRO A 194 -19.12 2.44 -3.82
CA PRO A 194 -20.31 2.62 -4.64
C PRO A 194 -20.19 3.71 -5.69
N VAL A 195 -19.29 4.69 -5.49
CA VAL A 195 -18.98 5.76 -6.44
C VAL A 195 -18.48 5.25 -7.80
N PHE A 196 -17.95 4.03 -7.88
CA PHE A 196 -17.58 3.38 -9.15
C PHE A 196 -18.75 2.69 -9.85
N GLY A 197 -19.90 2.56 -9.19
CA GLY A 197 -21.16 2.16 -9.83
C GLY A 197 -21.88 3.33 -10.52
N ASN A 198 -21.43 4.56 -10.30
CA ASN A 198 -22.00 5.77 -10.90
C ASN A 198 -21.30 6.12 -12.22
N GLN A 199 -21.94 6.95 -13.05
CA GLN A 199 -21.40 7.38 -14.33
C GLN A 199 -20.06 8.11 -14.16
N LEU A 200 -19.02 7.67 -14.88
CA LEU A 200 -17.69 8.28 -14.84
C LEU A 200 -17.58 9.44 -15.85
N TYR A 201 -17.16 10.61 -15.38
CA TYR A 201 -16.90 11.77 -16.24
C TYR A 201 -15.39 11.91 -16.55
N PRO A 202 -14.94 11.81 -17.82
CA PRO A 202 -13.51 11.72 -18.17
C PRO A 202 -12.78 13.08 -18.31
N ARG A 203 -13.49 14.22 -18.40
CA ARG A 203 -12.91 15.57 -18.51
C ARG A 203 -13.50 16.47 -17.41
N ARG A 204 -12.67 17.26 -16.70
CA ARG A 204 -13.09 18.01 -15.50
C ARG A 204 -12.37 19.33 -15.31
N ALA A 205 -12.95 20.22 -14.49
CA ALA A 205 -12.32 21.46 -14.09
C ALA A 205 -11.18 21.20 -13.09
N ALA A 206 -10.14 22.04 -13.11
CA ALA A 206 -8.98 21.88 -12.23
C ALA A 206 -9.35 21.91 -10.74
N GLN A 207 -10.35 22.70 -10.36
CA GLN A 207 -10.82 22.84 -8.98
C GLN A 207 -11.41 21.54 -8.42
N ASP A 208 -12.15 20.78 -9.23
CA ASP A 208 -12.75 19.50 -8.81
C ASP A 208 -11.69 18.46 -8.38
N TYR A 209 -10.46 18.57 -8.91
CA TYR A 209 -9.35 17.70 -8.52
C TYR A 209 -8.79 18.04 -7.14
N LEU A 210 -8.86 19.31 -6.71
CA LEU A 210 -8.36 19.73 -5.40
C LEU A 210 -9.26 19.26 -4.26
N ASP A 211 -10.57 19.20 -4.52
CA ASP A 211 -11.59 18.84 -3.52
C ASP A 211 -11.77 17.32 -3.38
N ALA A 212 -11.46 16.54 -4.43
CA ALA A 212 -11.64 15.10 -4.45
C ALA A 212 -10.35 14.33 -4.08
N ARG A 213 -9.86 14.52 -2.85
CA ARG A 213 -8.66 13.81 -2.36
C ARG A 213 -9.01 12.41 -1.86
N THR A 214 -8.19 11.42 -2.24
CA THR A 214 -8.30 10.07 -1.69
C THR A 214 -7.80 10.06 -0.26
N LYS A 215 -8.57 9.51 0.68
CA LYS A 215 -8.18 9.44 2.10
C LYS A 215 -7.92 8.01 2.50
N ILE A 216 -6.81 7.78 3.18
CA ILE A 216 -6.45 6.49 3.77
C ILE A 216 -6.45 6.69 5.29
N TYR A 217 -7.37 6.01 5.96
CA TYR A 217 -7.57 6.13 7.39
C TYR A 217 -6.72 5.12 8.14
N ILE A 218 -5.95 5.59 9.12
CA ILE A 218 -4.98 4.79 9.87
C ILE A 218 -5.25 4.89 11.36
N GLU A 219 -5.30 3.74 12.02
CA GLU A 219 -5.24 3.65 13.48
C GLU A 219 -3.97 2.93 13.91
N VAL A 220 -3.43 3.31 15.08
CA VAL A 220 -2.29 2.63 15.70
C VAL A 220 -2.76 1.64 16.75
N LEU A 221 -2.19 0.44 16.77
CA LEU A 221 -2.56 -0.58 17.75
C LEU A 221 -1.55 -0.63 18.89
N ASP A 222 -2.07 -0.65 20.12
CA ASP A 222 -1.23 -0.94 21.27
C ASP A 222 -0.75 -2.40 21.20
N SER A 223 0.57 -2.57 21.23
CA SER A 223 1.22 -3.85 20.98
C SER A 223 2.18 -4.15 22.12
N PRO A 224 2.07 -5.31 22.79
CA PRO A 224 3.08 -5.70 23.76
C PRO A 224 4.43 -5.96 23.04
N GLY A 225 5.46 -5.22 23.43
CA GLY A 225 6.81 -5.24 22.84
C GLY A 225 7.08 -4.07 21.88
N ASP A 226 8.30 -3.99 21.34
CA ASP A 226 8.74 -2.95 20.40
C ASP A 226 8.19 -3.14 18.97
N GLN A 227 7.03 -3.77 18.82
CA GLN A 227 6.40 -3.99 17.50
C GLN A 227 5.34 -2.94 17.23
N HIS A 228 5.62 -2.04 16.29
CA HIS A 228 4.66 -1.06 15.83
C HIS A 228 3.63 -1.70 14.89
N ARG A 229 2.34 -1.47 15.15
CA ARG A 229 1.24 -1.98 14.33
C ARG A 229 0.28 -0.89 13.94
N ILE A 230 -0.10 -0.89 12.66
CA ILE A 230 -1.12 0.00 12.11
C ILE A 230 -2.31 -0.82 11.60
N MET A 231 -3.47 -0.17 11.52
CA MET A 231 -4.66 -0.73 10.92
C MET A 231 -5.24 0.21 9.87
N ILE A 232 -5.52 -0.35 8.69
CA ILE A 232 -6.25 0.32 7.59
C ILE A 232 -7.52 -0.49 7.35
N GLY A 233 -8.68 0.13 7.56
CA GLY A 233 -9.97 -0.56 7.53
C GLY A 233 -10.02 -1.59 8.65
N HIS A 234 -10.06 -2.88 8.32
CA HIS A 234 -9.94 -3.99 9.28
C HIS A 234 -8.60 -4.73 9.20
N HIS A 235 -7.71 -4.35 8.27
CA HIS A 235 -6.43 -5.02 8.09
C HIS A 235 -5.35 -4.44 8.99
N VAL A 236 -4.67 -5.32 9.72
CA VAL A 236 -3.54 -4.99 10.59
C VAL A 236 -2.23 -5.31 9.89
N PHE A 237 -1.28 -4.38 9.98
CA PHE A 237 0.08 -4.52 9.47
C PHE A 237 1.09 -4.27 10.57
N THR A 238 2.20 -5.00 10.53
CA THR A 238 3.33 -4.87 11.47
C THR A 238 4.48 -4.14 10.78
N LEU A 239 4.97 -3.07 11.41
CA LEU A 239 6.01 -2.20 10.87
C LEU A 239 7.34 -2.40 11.62
N PRO A 240 8.49 -2.15 10.95
CA PRO A 240 8.64 -1.84 9.51
C PRO A 240 8.48 -3.08 8.60
N GLN A 241 8.32 -4.27 9.19
CA GLN A 241 8.35 -5.55 8.48
C GLN A 241 7.44 -5.60 7.23
N ASP A 242 6.18 -5.16 7.32
CA ASP A 242 5.20 -5.21 6.22
C ASP A 242 5.46 -4.19 5.10
N VAL A 243 6.32 -3.20 5.37
CA VAL A 243 6.82 -2.25 4.37
C VAL A 243 8.05 -2.81 3.68
N GLU A 244 9.03 -3.29 4.45
CA GLU A 244 10.27 -3.90 3.92
C GLU A 244 9.99 -5.14 3.08
N ASN A 245 8.99 -5.90 3.51
CA ASN A 245 8.53 -7.06 2.78
C ASN A 245 7.60 -6.61 1.62
N GLY A 246 7.18 -5.36 1.50
CA GLY A 246 6.36 -4.89 0.39
C GLY A 246 4.91 -5.38 0.38
N ARG A 247 4.39 -5.93 1.50
CA ARG A 247 2.93 -6.15 1.66
C ARG A 247 2.14 -4.85 1.57
N LEU A 248 2.79 -3.74 1.89
CA LEU A 248 2.26 -2.38 1.75
C LEU A 248 2.73 -1.67 0.47
N GLY A 249 3.51 -2.33 -0.40
CA GLY A 249 4.10 -1.70 -1.60
C GLY A 249 3.07 -1.15 -2.59
N TRP A 250 1.88 -1.77 -2.67
CA TRP A 250 0.77 -1.28 -3.48
C TRP A 250 0.25 0.11 -3.04
N LEU A 251 0.50 0.54 -1.80
CA LEU A 251 0.15 1.89 -1.33
C LEU A 251 0.94 2.98 -2.05
N ALA A 252 2.12 2.68 -2.61
CA ALA A 252 2.83 3.60 -3.50
C ALA A 252 1.99 3.93 -4.77
N GLY A 253 1.00 3.09 -5.13
CA GLY A 253 0.01 3.46 -6.14
C GLY A 253 -0.81 4.70 -5.75
N PHE A 254 -0.94 4.97 -4.46
CA PHE A 254 -1.62 6.15 -3.90
C PHE A 254 -0.66 7.28 -3.54
N SER A 255 0.66 7.16 -3.72
CA SER A 255 1.65 8.21 -3.36
C SER A 255 1.62 9.38 -4.36
N SER A 256 0.47 10.02 -4.50
CA SER A 256 0.25 11.23 -5.28
C SER A 256 -0.09 12.38 -4.33
N GLY A 257 0.17 13.62 -4.74
CA GLY A 257 -0.23 14.82 -3.97
C GLY A 257 -1.75 15.00 -3.81
N LEU A 258 -2.57 14.04 -4.25
CA LEU A 258 -4.03 14.01 -4.13
C LEU A 258 -4.51 12.89 -3.19
N THR A 259 -3.61 12.26 -2.45
CA THR A 259 -3.94 11.34 -1.36
C THR A 259 -3.65 12.02 -0.03
N GLU A 260 -4.47 11.79 0.98
CA GLU A 260 -4.29 12.21 2.37
C GLU A 260 -4.23 10.98 3.28
N MET A 261 -3.24 10.96 4.17
CA MET A 261 -3.15 9.98 5.24
C MET A 261 -3.82 10.58 6.48
N VAL A 262 -4.90 9.96 6.94
CA VAL A 262 -5.71 10.50 8.05
C VAL A 262 -5.51 9.60 9.26
N TYR A 263 -4.80 10.10 10.26
CA TYR A 263 -4.63 9.42 11.53
C TYR A 263 -5.90 9.56 12.37
N LEU A 264 -6.44 8.43 12.83
CA LEU A 264 -7.64 8.35 13.64
C LEU A 264 -7.33 8.10 15.13
N GLY A 265 -6.06 8.14 15.52
CA GLY A 265 -5.63 7.90 16.89
C GLY A 265 -5.26 6.44 17.19
N LYS A 266 -4.99 6.19 18.47
CA LYS A 266 -4.71 4.86 19.02
C LYS A 266 -5.99 4.04 19.15
N ALA A 267 -5.97 2.79 18.70
CA ALA A 267 -7.01 1.80 18.89
C ALA A 267 -6.78 1.03 20.19
N TRP A 268 -7.87 0.70 20.88
CA TRP A 268 -7.89 -0.13 22.09
C TRP A 268 -8.94 -1.22 21.96
N SER A 269 -8.75 -2.32 22.68
CA SER A 269 -9.67 -3.46 22.72
C SER A 269 -9.73 -4.03 24.14
N ASP A 270 -10.94 -4.36 24.59
CA ASP A 270 -11.22 -5.12 25.81
C ASP A 270 -11.95 -6.43 25.42
N PRO A 271 -11.20 -7.55 25.32
CA PRO A 271 -11.79 -8.84 24.99
C PRO A 271 -12.77 -9.38 26.05
N VAL A 272 -12.65 -8.96 27.31
CA VAL A 272 -13.52 -9.43 28.41
C VAL A 272 -14.90 -8.81 28.25
N GLN A 273 -14.96 -7.51 27.99
CA GLN A 273 -16.20 -6.78 27.74
C GLN A 273 -16.67 -6.89 26.28
N LYS A 274 -15.92 -7.58 25.41
CA LYS A 274 -16.18 -7.70 23.97
C LYS A 274 -16.45 -6.34 23.31
N THR A 275 -15.61 -5.37 23.65
CA THR A 275 -15.71 -4.00 23.16
C THR A 275 -14.35 -3.46 22.76
N ASN A 276 -14.35 -2.48 21.87
CA ASN A 276 -13.17 -1.78 21.39
C ASN A 276 -13.56 -0.33 21.09
N LYS A 277 -12.56 0.49 20.75
CA LYS A 277 -12.76 1.91 20.44
C LYS A 277 -13.92 2.19 19.48
N ARG A 278 -14.01 1.44 18.40
CA ARG A 278 -15.06 1.60 17.38
C ARG A 278 -16.43 1.16 17.91
N ILE A 279 -16.51 0.03 18.61
CA ILE A 279 -17.75 -0.48 19.21
C ILE A 279 -18.30 0.52 20.24
N ALA A 280 -17.46 0.98 21.18
CA ALA A 280 -17.87 1.95 22.19
C ALA A 280 -18.43 3.22 21.56
N PHE A 281 -17.73 3.76 20.54
CA PHE A 281 -18.24 4.91 19.79
C PHE A 281 -19.61 4.62 19.15
N PHE A 282 -19.77 3.48 18.48
CA PHE A 282 -21.04 3.13 17.83
C PHE A 282 -22.19 3.02 18.82
N GLU A 283 -21.95 2.50 20.03
CA GLU A 283 -22.97 2.41 21.08
C GLU A 283 -23.34 3.79 21.63
N GLU A 284 -22.35 4.62 21.92
CA GLU A 284 -22.54 5.97 22.49
C GLU A 284 -23.23 6.93 21.52
N ASN A 285 -23.05 6.73 20.21
CA ASN A 285 -23.55 7.63 19.16
C ASN A 285 -24.77 7.10 18.41
N GLY A 286 -25.46 6.08 18.95
CA GLY A 286 -26.74 5.63 18.43
C GLY A 286 -26.68 4.73 17.19
N PHE A 287 -25.59 3.98 17.01
CA PHE A 287 -25.41 2.98 15.94
C PHE A 287 -25.39 1.53 16.47
N PRO A 288 -26.45 1.04 17.16
CA PRO A 288 -26.43 -0.26 17.82
C PRO A 288 -26.26 -1.45 16.86
N GLU A 289 -26.81 -1.36 15.65
CA GLU A 289 -26.63 -2.41 14.63
C GLU A 289 -25.18 -2.50 14.16
N ALA A 290 -24.51 -1.36 13.99
CA ALA A 290 -23.11 -1.30 13.61
C ALA A 290 -22.20 -1.82 14.73
N ALA A 291 -22.49 -1.43 15.98
CA ALA A 291 -21.82 -1.94 17.17
C ALA A 291 -21.90 -3.46 17.25
N GLU A 292 -23.10 -4.03 17.06
CA GLU A 292 -23.31 -5.47 17.14
C GLU A 292 -22.66 -6.23 15.99
N ALA A 293 -22.73 -5.71 14.75
CA ALA A 293 -22.04 -6.30 13.60
C ALA A 293 -20.52 -6.28 13.80
N TYR A 294 -19.96 -5.17 14.30
CA TYR A 294 -18.54 -5.02 14.57
C TYR A 294 -18.08 -5.90 15.74
N ARG A 295 -18.93 -6.08 16.77
CA ARG A 295 -18.70 -7.00 17.88
C ARG A 295 -18.65 -8.46 17.41
N HIS A 296 -19.60 -8.88 16.58
CA HIS A 296 -19.58 -10.22 15.97
C HIS A 296 -18.35 -10.45 15.10
N PHE A 297 -17.86 -9.40 14.42
CA PHE A 297 -16.64 -9.48 13.62
C PHE A 297 -15.38 -9.58 14.50
N SER A 298 -15.26 -8.75 15.54
CA SER A 298 -14.06 -8.64 16.38
C SER A 298 -13.96 -9.73 17.45
N TYR A 299 -15.11 -10.15 17.97
CA TYR A 299 -15.26 -11.15 19.02
C TYR A 299 -16.25 -12.23 18.55
N PRO A 300 -15.86 -13.03 17.54
CA PRO A 300 -16.76 -13.97 16.90
C PRO A 300 -17.36 -14.96 17.91
N PRO A 301 -18.64 -15.33 17.73
CA PRO A 301 -19.28 -16.32 18.58
C PRO A 301 -18.59 -17.68 18.46
N THR A 302 -18.99 -18.62 19.32
CA THR A 302 -18.50 -19.99 19.27
C THR A 302 -18.65 -20.58 17.88
N MET A 303 -17.63 -21.31 17.44
CA MET A 303 -17.63 -21.91 16.10
C MET A 303 -18.80 -22.87 15.90
N THR A 304 -19.35 -22.88 14.69
CA THR A 304 -20.32 -23.90 14.27
C THR A 304 -19.65 -25.27 14.15
N ASP A 305 -20.43 -26.36 14.17
CA ASP A 305 -19.86 -27.71 14.06
C ASP A 305 -19.18 -27.95 12.69
N LEU A 306 -19.69 -27.30 11.64
CA LEU A 306 -19.05 -27.29 10.33
C LEU A 306 -17.68 -26.59 10.39
N GLN A 307 -17.61 -25.42 11.02
CA GLN A 307 -16.35 -24.69 11.20
C GLN A 307 -15.35 -25.50 12.02
N LYS A 308 -15.77 -26.14 13.12
CA LYS A 308 -14.91 -27.02 13.93
C LYS A 308 -14.32 -28.16 13.10
N THR A 309 -15.13 -28.76 12.23
CA THR A 309 -14.69 -29.85 11.33
C THR A 309 -13.62 -29.37 10.35
N LYS A 310 -13.84 -28.18 9.76
CA LYS A 310 -12.87 -27.54 8.85
C LYS A 310 -11.56 -27.17 9.58
N VAL A 311 -11.65 -26.64 10.81
CA VAL A 311 -10.46 -26.34 11.63
C VAL A 311 -9.65 -27.59 11.92
N ARG A 312 -10.29 -28.70 12.29
CA ARG A 312 -9.58 -29.99 12.51
C ARG A 312 -8.86 -30.45 11.25
N THR A 313 -9.53 -30.40 10.10
CA THR A 313 -8.94 -30.77 8.81
C THR A 313 -7.71 -29.92 8.50
N LEU A 314 -7.78 -28.60 8.74
CA LEU A 314 -6.62 -27.73 8.54
C LEU A 314 -5.51 -27.97 9.57
N ALA A 315 -5.86 -28.28 10.81
CA ALA A 315 -4.88 -28.57 11.86
C ALA A 315 -4.06 -29.83 11.53
N ASP A 316 -4.69 -30.82 10.91
CA ASP A 316 -4.00 -32.03 10.43
C ASP A 316 -3.02 -31.70 9.26
N LEU A 317 -3.38 -30.73 8.40
CA LEU A 317 -2.54 -30.30 7.28
C LEU A 317 -1.43 -29.32 7.71
N ARG A 318 -1.68 -28.50 8.72
CA ARG A 318 -0.79 -27.42 9.20
C ARG A 318 -0.73 -27.41 10.73
N PRO A 319 -0.07 -28.41 11.34
CA PRO A 319 0.06 -28.52 12.78
C PRO A 319 0.90 -27.39 13.40
N ASP A 320 1.63 -26.64 12.58
CA ASP A 320 2.47 -25.50 12.96
C ASP A 320 1.67 -24.21 13.23
N ILE A 321 0.39 -24.15 12.82
CA ILE A 321 -0.47 -22.98 12.99
C ILE A 321 -1.38 -23.14 14.22
N SER A 322 -1.50 -22.09 15.03
CA SER A 322 -2.37 -22.10 16.21
C SER A 322 -3.85 -22.30 15.84
N ALA A 323 -4.59 -22.99 16.71
CA ALA A 323 -6.03 -23.25 16.52
C ALA A 323 -6.86 -21.96 16.34
N GLU A 324 -6.46 -20.88 17.01
CA GLU A 324 -7.10 -19.56 16.87
C GLU A 324 -6.91 -18.98 15.46
N LYS A 325 -5.69 -19.06 14.92
CA LYS A 325 -5.39 -18.59 13.56
C LYS A 325 -6.06 -19.46 12.50
N LEU A 326 -6.15 -20.77 12.72
CA LEU A 326 -6.93 -21.69 11.87
C LEU A 326 -8.43 -21.37 11.90
N ALA A 327 -8.99 -21.10 13.07
CA ALA A 327 -10.39 -20.67 13.19
C ALA A 327 -10.66 -19.37 12.44
N GLN A 328 -9.71 -18.42 12.47
CA GLN A 328 -9.82 -17.20 11.69
C GLN A 328 -9.80 -17.47 10.18
N TYR A 329 -8.91 -18.33 9.69
CA TYR A 329 -8.90 -18.71 8.27
C TYR A 329 -10.20 -19.36 7.82
N VAL A 330 -10.79 -20.24 8.65
CA VAL A 330 -12.08 -20.87 8.32
C VAL A 330 -13.21 -19.84 8.23
N ARG A 331 -13.27 -18.87 9.16
CA ARG A 331 -14.28 -17.80 9.11
C ARG A 331 -14.10 -16.89 7.90
N ASN A 332 -12.86 -16.48 7.61
CA ASN A 332 -12.56 -15.68 6.42
C ASN A 332 -12.93 -16.43 5.15
N ALA A 333 -12.64 -17.74 5.07
CA ALA A 333 -13.02 -18.58 3.95
C ALA A 333 -14.55 -18.61 3.74
N GLU A 334 -15.35 -18.77 4.80
CA GLU A 334 -16.81 -18.75 4.67
C GLU A 334 -17.36 -17.39 4.20
N ALA A 335 -16.82 -16.29 4.72
CA ALA A 335 -17.20 -14.95 4.27
C ALA A 335 -16.79 -14.71 2.80
N GLN A 336 -15.56 -15.08 2.46
CA GLN A 336 -15.02 -15.06 1.11
C GLN A 336 -15.89 -15.85 0.14
N GLN A 337 -16.45 -17.00 0.55
CA GLN A 337 -17.31 -17.85 -0.30
C GLN A 337 -18.57 -17.13 -0.71
N ARG A 338 -19.20 -16.49 0.25
CA ARG A 338 -20.44 -15.75 0.02
C ARG A 338 -20.17 -14.48 -0.79
N ILE A 339 -19.06 -13.79 -0.54
CA ILE A 339 -18.62 -12.62 -1.32
C ILE A 339 -18.33 -12.99 -2.77
N SER A 340 -17.53 -14.04 -3.00
CA SER A 340 -17.17 -14.48 -4.35
C SER A 340 -18.40 -14.90 -5.15
N ALA A 341 -19.32 -15.65 -4.52
CA ALA A 341 -20.59 -16.01 -5.16
C ALA A 341 -21.43 -14.78 -5.49
N ALA A 342 -21.47 -13.77 -4.62
CA ALA A 342 -22.21 -12.53 -4.86
C ALA A 342 -21.63 -11.72 -6.03
N ILE A 343 -20.29 -11.59 -6.11
CA ILE A 343 -19.59 -10.89 -7.20
C ILE A 343 -19.86 -11.60 -8.54
N VAL A 344 -19.66 -12.91 -8.60
CA VAL A 344 -19.82 -13.71 -9.83
C VAL A 344 -21.28 -13.68 -10.30
N ASN A 345 -22.24 -13.88 -9.39
CA ASN A 345 -23.65 -13.95 -9.74
C ASN A 345 -24.33 -12.57 -9.87
N GLY A 346 -23.64 -11.48 -9.50
CA GLY A 346 -24.22 -10.14 -9.47
C GLY A 346 -25.33 -9.97 -8.43
N SER A 347 -25.29 -10.73 -7.33
CA SER A 347 -26.30 -10.67 -6.26
C SER A 347 -25.85 -9.74 -5.12
N SER A 348 -26.78 -9.40 -4.23
CA SER A 348 -26.48 -8.53 -3.08
C SER A 348 -25.51 -9.21 -2.12
N ALA A 349 -24.37 -8.55 -1.86
CA ALA A 349 -23.39 -8.95 -0.87
C ALA A 349 -23.63 -8.34 0.52
N ARG A 350 -24.70 -7.54 0.72
CA ARG A 350 -24.85 -6.70 1.92
C ARG A 350 -24.73 -7.47 3.24
N SER A 351 -25.27 -8.69 3.31
CA SER A 351 -25.24 -9.53 4.53
C SER A 351 -23.88 -10.15 4.86
N VAL A 352 -22.87 -9.95 4.00
CA VAL A 352 -21.52 -10.51 4.12
C VAL A 352 -20.42 -9.48 3.92
N LEU A 353 -20.79 -8.22 3.75
CA LEU A 353 -19.82 -7.14 3.75
C LEU A 353 -19.17 -7.01 5.13
N PRO A 354 -17.86 -6.68 5.19
CA PRO A 354 -17.24 -6.26 6.43
C PRO A 354 -18.04 -5.13 7.11
N PRO A 355 -18.09 -5.07 8.46
CA PRO A 355 -18.96 -4.15 9.18
C PRO A 355 -18.82 -2.68 8.76
N LEU A 356 -17.60 -2.20 8.50
CA LEU A 356 -17.38 -0.81 8.08
C LEU A 356 -17.97 -0.51 6.70
N LEU A 357 -18.05 -1.50 5.81
CA LEU A 357 -18.72 -1.36 4.51
C LEU A 357 -20.23 -1.58 4.59
N ALA A 358 -20.70 -2.42 5.51
CA ALA A 358 -22.12 -2.67 5.73
C ALA A 358 -22.82 -1.48 6.42
N HIS A 359 -22.12 -0.77 7.30
CA HIS A 359 -22.63 0.34 8.11
C HIS A 359 -21.83 1.64 7.86
N LYS A 360 -21.85 2.12 6.61
CA LYS A 360 -21.04 3.26 6.16
C LYS A 360 -21.33 4.56 6.92
N GLU A 361 -22.58 4.79 7.30
CA GLU A 361 -22.99 5.99 8.06
C GLU A 361 -22.32 6.01 9.44
N ALA A 362 -22.33 4.88 10.15
CA ALA A 362 -21.65 4.75 11.44
C ALA A 362 -20.13 4.95 11.30
N TRP A 363 -19.53 4.36 10.26
CA TRP A 363 -18.10 4.53 9.98
C TRP A 363 -17.73 5.98 9.65
N GLN A 364 -18.53 6.68 8.85
CA GLN A 364 -18.33 8.09 8.55
C GLN A 364 -18.43 8.95 9.81
N ALA A 365 -19.43 8.72 10.67
CA ALA A 365 -19.55 9.41 11.94
C ALA A 365 -18.34 9.17 12.85
N TYR A 366 -17.77 7.96 12.86
CA TYR A 366 -16.55 7.66 13.62
C TYR A 366 -15.34 8.44 13.10
N ILE A 367 -15.15 8.49 11.78
CA ILE A 367 -14.07 9.26 11.15
C ILE A 367 -14.22 10.75 11.50
N GLU A 368 -15.43 11.29 11.39
CA GLU A 368 -15.71 12.70 11.72
C GLU A 368 -15.42 12.99 13.18
N PHE A 369 -15.87 12.13 14.10
CA PHE A 369 -15.57 12.25 15.52
C PHE A 369 -14.06 12.24 15.78
N CYS A 370 -13.32 11.27 15.24
CA CYS A 370 -11.88 11.17 15.44
C CYS A 370 -11.09 12.33 14.81
N THR A 371 -11.61 12.96 13.76
CA THR A 371 -10.93 14.08 13.08
C THR A 371 -11.30 15.45 13.64
N GLN A 372 -12.46 15.60 14.28
CA GLN A 372 -12.90 16.85 14.91
C GLN A 372 -12.49 16.96 16.38
N ALA A 373 -12.41 15.83 17.08
CA ALA A 373 -12.01 15.83 18.47
C ALA A 373 -10.48 16.05 18.54
N GLU A 374 -10.02 17.10 19.24
CA GLU A 374 -8.61 17.35 19.58
C GLU A 374 -8.04 16.30 20.58
N ILE A 375 -8.44 15.04 20.44
CA ILE A 375 -8.02 13.95 21.33
C ILE A 375 -6.67 13.46 20.84
N ASP A 376 -5.59 13.90 21.47
CA ASP A 376 -4.25 13.27 21.45
C ASP A 376 -3.86 12.69 20.07
N ASN A 377 -4.15 13.47 19.02
CA ASN A 377 -4.19 13.05 17.63
C ASN A 377 -2.86 13.32 16.93
N THR A 378 -1.80 13.57 17.70
CA THR A 378 -0.45 13.64 17.17
C THR A 378 -0.04 12.23 16.78
N PRO A 379 0.21 11.96 15.48
CA PRO A 379 0.71 10.67 15.06
C PRO A 379 2.05 10.38 15.74
N PRO A 380 2.32 9.13 16.15
CA PRO A 380 3.60 8.81 16.77
C PRO A 380 4.74 9.01 15.75
N GLU A 381 5.89 9.49 16.23
CA GLU A 381 7.02 9.88 15.36
C GLU A 381 7.47 8.75 14.43
N TRP A 382 7.46 7.50 14.91
CA TRP A 382 7.86 6.33 14.14
C TRP A 382 6.97 6.07 12.92
N LEU A 383 5.72 6.55 12.91
CA LEU A 383 4.80 6.35 11.79
C LEU A 383 5.33 7.01 10.51
N MET A 384 6.08 8.11 10.66
CA MET A 384 6.73 8.76 9.54
C MET A 384 7.86 7.92 8.97
N SER A 385 8.82 7.53 9.81
CA SER A 385 10.05 6.88 9.38
C SER A 385 9.85 5.42 8.96
N GLU A 386 8.94 4.70 9.60
CA GLU A 386 8.75 3.25 9.36
C GLU A 386 7.68 2.93 8.32
N PHE A 387 6.77 3.88 8.04
CA PHE A 387 5.63 3.63 7.15
C PHE A 387 5.57 4.60 5.98
N LEU A 388 5.51 5.90 6.23
CA LEU A 388 5.20 6.87 5.18
C LEU A 388 6.37 7.22 4.28
N VAL A 389 7.53 7.54 4.87
CA VAL A 389 8.74 7.86 4.11
C VAL A 389 9.18 6.69 3.21
N PRO A 390 9.24 5.43 3.69
CA PRO A 390 9.60 4.30 2.84
C PRO A 390 8.62 4.04 1.67
N LEU A 391 7.36 4.46 1.81
CA LEU A 391 6.34 4.32 0.77
C LEU A 391 6.25 5.54 -0.16
N GLY A 392 7.12 6.55 0.01
CA GLY A 392 7.16 7.75 -0.83
C GLY A 392 6.05 8.75 -0.55
N PHE A 393 5.47 8.75 0.64
CA PHE A 393 4.54 9.81 1.07
C PHE A 393 5.32 10.98 1.66
N ASP A 394 5.14 12.18 1.09
CA ASP A 394 5.73 13.41 1.62
C ASP A 394 5.08 13.84 2.95
N GLN A 395 5.86 14.52 3.81
CA GLN A 395 5.43 14.99 5.14
C GLN A 395 4.18 15.91 5.12
N ALA A 396 3.88 16.54 3.98
CA ALA A 396 2.77 17.49 3.83
C ALA A 396 1.36 16.85 3.84
N VAL A 397 1.26 15.54 4.03
CA VAL A 397 0.08 14.73 3.67
C VAL A 397 -0.70 14.17 4.88
N ILE A 398 -0.21 14.37 6.11
CA ILE A 398 -0.95 13.97 7.32
C ILE A 398 -1.62 15.17 7.97
N ARG A 399 -2.96 15.11 8.09
CA ARG A 399 -3.69 15.98 9.03
C ARG A 399 -3.40 15.47 10.46
N GLY A 400 -2.82 16.33 11.30
CA GLY A 400 -2.43 16.02 12.69
C GLY A 400 -0.94 16.21 13.04
N LEU A 401 -0.08 16.58 12.07
CA LEU A 401 1.37 16.85 12.30
C LEU A 401 1.78 18.33 12.15
N ARG A 402 0.84 19.26 12.00
CA ARG A 402 1.15 20.69 11.99
C ARG A 402 0.47 21.37 13.16
N ASP A 403 1.28 21.77 14.13
CA ASP A 403 1.04 23.05 14.80
C ASP A 403 1.39 24.13 13.76
N ASP A 404 0.39 24.95 13.41
CA ASP A 404 0.43 26.21 12.66
C ASP A 404 1.25 26.30 11.34
#